data_AF-A0A1G0NTT5-F1
#
_entry.id   AF-A0A1G0NTT5-F1
#
_cell.length_a   1.000
_cell.length_b   1.000
_cell.length_c   1.000
_cell.angle_alpha   90.00
_cell.angle_beta   90.00
_cell.angle_gamma   90.00
#
_symmetry.space_group_name_H-M   'P 1'
#
loop_
_entity.id
_entity.type
_entity.pdbx_description
1 polymer ?
#
loop_
_entity_poly.entity_id
_entity_poly.type
_entity_poly.pdbx_seq_one_letter_code
_entity_poly.pdbx_strand_id
1 'polypeptide(L)'
;MADNPLIHADIPKSRFACDLHRCKGACCTMPGHRGAPLLDDEIEEIERAYPIVRKYLSFRHKDTIDERGLIQGRPGDYTTQVVDRKACVFVVFENEIATCAFEKAFLKSEIQWRKPISCHLFPIRVSKEPPYSLRFESIGECQPALERGGRENIPLWKFLETALTRAYGQAWFAEFAEYCLSHE
;
A
#
# COMPACT_ATOMS: atom_id res chain seq x y z
N MET A 1 2.23 -11.68 10.15
CA MET A 1 1.56 -12.11 8.90
C MET A 1 1.56 -13.64 8.84
N ALA A 2 0.82 -14.28 7.93
CA ALA A 2 0.85 -15.74 7.82
C ALA A 2 2.19 -16.23 7.26
N ASP A 3 2.76 -17.28 7.84
CA ASP A 3 4.13 -17.72 7.52
C ASP A 3 4.28 -18.34 6.12
N ASN A 4 3.22 -18.94 5.57
CA ASN A 4 3.26 -19.60 4.26
C ASN A 4 1.96 -19.36 3.45
N PRO A 5 1.77 -18.18 2.86
CA PRO A 5 0.60 -17.90 2.03
C PRO A 5 0.74 -18.57 0.65
N LEU A 6 -0.39 -19.02 0.10
CA LEU A 6 -0.47 -19.49 -1.28
C LEU A 6 -0.14 -18.35 -2.24
N ILE A 7 0.83 -18.57 -3.13
CA ILE A 7 1.25 -17.57 -4.12
C ILE A 7 0.47 -17.78 -5.42
N HIS A 8 -0.26 -16.76 -5.88
CA HIS A 8 -0.88 -16.83 -7.21
C HIS A 8 0.17 -16.86 -8.32
N ALA A 9 -0.08 -17.70 -9.33
CA ALA A 9 0.81 -17.93 -10.46
C ALA A 9 1.11 -16.68 -11.31
N ASP A 10 0.30 -15.62 -11.19
CA ASP A 10 0.51 -14.36 -11.88
C ASP A 10 1.67 -13.56 -11.29
N ILE A 11 2.01 -13.76 -10.01
CA ILE A 11 3.03 -12.95 -9.33
C ILE A 11 4.43 -13.15 -9.94
N PRO A 12 4.94 -14.38 -10.13
CA PRO A 12 6.25 -14.60 -10.77
C PRO A 12 6.33 -14.06 -12.20
N LYS A 13 5.23 -14.17 -12.96
CA LYS A 13 5.15 -13.83 -14.38
C LYS A 13 4.94 -12.34 -14.65
N SER A 14 4.47 -11.59 -13.65
CA SER A 14 4.11 -10.19 -13.82
C SER A 14 5.33 -9.28 -13.81
N ARG A 15 5.29 -8.26 -14.67
CA ARG A 15 6.24 -7.15 -14.69
C ARG A 15 5.55 -5.88 -14.23
N PHE A 16 6.17 -5.13 -13.33
CA PHE A 16 5.54 -3.94 -12.75
C PHE A 16 6.56 -2.92 -12.29
N ALA A 17 6.35 -1.66 -12.69
CA ALA A 17 7.11 -0.52 -12.19
C ALA A 17 6.20 0.70 -12.07
N CYS A 18 5.86 1.11 -10.85
CA CYS A 18 4.91 2.19 -10.61
C CYS A 18 5.31 3.50 -11.34
N ASP A 19 4.32 4.18 -11.91
CA ASP A 19 4.46 5.48 -12.56
C ASP A 19 3.40 6.46 -12.02
N LEU A 20 3.77 7.20 -10.97
CA LEU A 20 2.90 8.17 -10.32
C LEU A 20 2.57 9.38 -11.21
N HIS A 21 3.42 9.73 -12.17
CA HIS A 21 3.16 10.84 -13.07
C HIS A 21 2.02 10.50 -14.03
N ARG A 22 1.96 9.24 -14.49
CA ARG A 22 0.89 8.74 -15.36
C ARG A 22 -0.37 8.35 -14.59
N CYS A 23 -0.26 7.65 -13.45
CA CYS A 23 -1.43 7.16 -12.71
C CYS A 23 -2.01 8.18 -11.71
N LYS A 24 -1.29 9.29 -11.44
CA LYS A 24 -1.69 10.35 -10.50
C LYS A 24 -1.98 9.87 -9.07
N GLY A 25 -1.45 8.70 -8.68
CA GLY A 25 -1.66 8.12 -7.35
C GLY A 25 -3.03 7.44 -7.18
N ALA A 26 -3.60 6.91 -8.27
CA ALA A 26 -4.94 6.29 -8.30
C ALA A 26 -5.21 5.30 -7.15
N CYS A 27 -4.22 4.51 -6.73
CA CYS A 27 -4.37 3.55 -5.62
C CYS A 27 -4.72 4.20 -4.26
N CYS A 28 -4.46 5.49 -4.09
CA CYS A 28 -4.82 6.26 -2.89
C CYS A 28 -6.16 7.00 -3.02
N THR A 29 -6.75 7.02 -4.21
CA THR A 29 -7.97 7.78 -4.55
C THR A 29 -9.04 6.92 -5.23
N MET A 30 -8.98 5.61 -5.03
CA MET A 30 -9.97 4.67 -5.58
C MET A 30 -11.34 4.93 -4.94
N PRO A 31 -12.42 5.04 -5.74
CA PRO A 31 -13.77 5.20 -5.20
C PRO A 31 -14.11 4.09 -4.20
N GLY A 32 -14.64 4.47 -3.04
CA GLY A 32 -14.96 3.52 -1.99
C GLY A 32 -15.33 4.17 -0.68
N HIS A 33 -16.08 3.42 0.14
CA HIS A 33 -16.45 3.85 1.49
C HIS A 33 -15.39 3.51 2.54
N ARG A 34 -14.47 2.61 2.19
CA ARG A 34 -13.38 2.14 3.06
C ARG A 34 -12.07 2.30 2.34
N GLY A 35 -11.06 2.78 3.05
CA GLY A 35 -9.72 2.94 2.52
C GLY A 35 -8.92 1.65 2.64
N ALA A 36 -7.60 1.79 2.77
CA ALA A 36 -6.71 0.65 2.81
C ALA A 36 -6.94 -0.19 4.09
N PRO A 37 -6.97 -1.54 3.99
CA PRO A 37 -6.97 -2.42 5.16
C PRO A 37 -5.76 -2.16 6.04
N LEU A 38 -5.95 -2.22 7.35
CA LEU A 38 -4.88 -2.02 8.34
C LEU A 38 -4.74 -3.29 9.18
N LEU A 39 -3.52 -3.58 9.60
CA LEU A 39 -3.30 -4.53 10.68
C LEU A 39 -3.59 -3.84 12.04
N ASP A 40 -3.95 -4.63 13.04
CA ASP A 40 -4.28 -4.10 14.37
C ASP A 40 -3.07 -3.42 15.04
N ASP A 41 -1.85 -3.90 14.77
CA ASP A 41 -0.60 -3.31 15.27
C ASP A 41 -0.22 -1.99 14.56
N GLU A 42 -0.79 -1.71 13.38
CA GLU A 42 -0.54 -0.47 12.65
C GLU A 42 -1.33 0.72 13.22
N ILE A 43 -2.34 0.46 14.07
CA ILE A 43 -3.18 1.51 14.64
C ILE A 43 -2.37 2.44 15.54
N GLU A 44 -1.57 1.87 16.45
CA GLU A 44 -0.72 2.67 17.34
C GLU A 44 0.33 3.47 16.56
N GLU A 45 0.87 2.91 15.47
CA GLU A 45 1.83 3.61 14.61
C GLU A 45 1.18 4.79 13.88
N ILE A 46 -0.07 4.62 13.42
CA ILE A 46 -0.85 5.69 12.78
C ILE A 46 -1.12 6.82 13.78
N GLU A 47 -1.57 6.50 15.00
CA GLU A 47 -1.86 7.48 16.04
C GLU A 47 -0.59 8.24 16.48
N ARG A 48 0.53 7.54 16.60
CA ARG A 48 1.83 8.15 16.94
C ARG A 48 2.35 9.06 15.83
N ALA A 49 2.21 8.66 14.57
CA ALA A 49 2.69 9.41 13.42
C ALA A 49 1.77 10.58 13.03
N TYR A 50 0.47 10.48 13.31
CA TYR A 50 -0.53 11.47 12.87
C TYR A 50 -0.20 12.93 13.24
N PRO A 51 0.16 13.27 14.49
CA PRO A 51 0.49 14.65 14.87
C PRO A 51 1.60 15.27 14.01
N ILE A 52 2.56 14.46 13.57
CA ILE A 52 3.71 14.89 12.75
C ILE A 52 3.27 15.10 11.29
N VAL A 53 2.49 14.16 10.74
CA VAL A 53 2.09 14.22 9.33
C VAL A 53 0.90 15.13 9.08
N ARG A 54 0.13 15.51 10.12
CA ARG A 54 -1.05 16.39 10.04
C ARG A 54 -0.74 17.70 9.30
N LYS A 55 0.49 18.22 9.43
CA LYS A 55 0.93 19.45 8.73
C LYS A 55 0.84 19.36 7.21
N TYR A 56 0.92 18.16 6.62
CA TYR A 56 0.84 17.94 5.18
C TYR A 56 -0.59 17.89 4.64
N LEU A 57 -1.58 17.65 5.50
CA LEU A 57 -2.96 17.42 5.06
C LEU A 57 -3.68 18.73 4.76
N SER A 58 -4.55 18.70 3.74
CA SER A 58 -5.44 19.82 3.43
C SER A 58 -6.48 20.04 4.53
N PHE A 59 -7.12 21.21 4.54
CA PHE A 59 -8.20 21.52 5.49
C PHE A 59 -9.32 20.46 5.44
N ARG A 60 -9.78 20.09 4.24
CA ARG A 60 -10.84 19.08 4.06
C ARG A 60 -10.50 17.71 4.66
N HIS A 61 -9.23 17.29 4.54
CA HIS A 61 -8.78 16.00 5.08
C HIS A 61 -8.67 16.06 6.60
N LYS A 62 -8.17 17.18 7.15
CA LYS A 62 -8.13 17.43 8.60
C LYS A 62 -9.54 17.44 9.20
N ASP A 63 -10.46 18.16 8.58
CA ASP A 63 -11.86 18.25 8.98
C ASP A 63 -12.53 16.87 9.02
N THR A 64 -12.35 16.06 7.97
CA THR A 64 -12.87 14.67 7.96
C THR A 64 -12.27 13.81 9.09
N ILE A 65 -10.98 13.99 9.39
CA ILE A 65 -10.33 13.27 10.49
C ILE A 65 -10.85 13.75 11.84
N ASP A 66 -11.02 15.05 12.03
CA ASP A 66 -11.52 15.63 13.28
C ASP A 66 -12.98 15.18 13.53
N GLU A 67 -13.79 15.02 12.48
CA GLU A 67 -15.18 14.54 12.57
C GLU A 67 -15.31 13.02 12.73
N ARG A 68 -14.51 12.23 12.01
CA ARG A 68 -14.76 10.78 11.84
C ARG A 68 -13.64 9.89 12.36
N GLY A 69 -12.48 10.47 12.62
CA GLY A 69 -11.27 9.76 13.03
C GLY A 69 -10.32 9.43 11.88
N LEU A 70 -9.20 8.83 12.28
CA LEU A 70 -8.11 8.39 11.41
C LEU A 70 -8.43 7.09 10.66
N ILE A 71 -9.22 6.24 11.32
CA ILE A 71 -9.52 4.86 10.95
C ILE A 71 -10.99 4.57 11.19
N GLN A 72 -11.50 3.54 10.51
CA GLN A 72 -12.83 3.00 10.73
C GLN A 72 -12.77 1.47 10.78
N GLY A 73 -13.69 0.87 11.54
CA GLY A 73 -13.78 -0.58 11.70
C GLY A 73 -13.54 -1.01 13.15
N ARG A 74 -13.17 -2.27 13.32
CA ARG A 74 -12.94 -2.94 14.61
C ARG A 74 -11.72 -3.87 14.49
N PRO A 75 -11.16 -4.38 15.61
CA PRO A 75 -10.03 -5.31 15.56
C PRO A 75 -10.26 -6.45 14.56
N GLY A 76 -9.24 -6.74 13.75
CA GLY A 76 -9.27 -7.69 12.63
C GLY A 76 -9.92 -7.16 11.33
N ASP A 77 -10.52 -5.97 11.34
CA ASP A 77 -11.14 -5.36 10.15
C ASP A 77 -10.98 -3.83 10.15
N TYR A 78 -9.83 -3.32 10.57
CA TYR A 78 -9.54 -1.89 10.45
C TYR A 78 -9.27 -1.49 9.00
N THR A 79 -9.69 -0.27 8.66
CA THR A 79 -9.38 0.39 7.39
C THR A 79 -9.12 1.87 7.63
N THR A 80 -8.34 2.51 6.76
CA THR A 80 -8.23 3.98 6.80
C THR A 80 -9.59 4.63 6.52
N GLN A 81 -9.83 5.79 7.12
CA GLN A 81 -10.97 6.63 6.77
C GLN A 81 -10.84 7.16 5.33
N VAL A 82 -11.95 7.62 4.76
CA VAL A 82 -11.99 8.21 3.41
C VAL A 82 -12.68 9.57 3.41
N VAL A 83 -12.15 10.48 2.59
CA VAL A 83 -12.74 11.78 2.24
C VAL A 83 -13.54 11.59 0.96
N ASP A 84 -14.78 12.11 0.96
CA ASP A 84 -15.69 12.11 -0.20
C ASP A 84 -15.94 10.76 -0.87
N ARG A 85 -15.86 9.67 -0.08
CA ARG A 85 -16.00 8.29 -0.60
C ARG A 85 -15.00 7.98 -1.72
N LYS A 86 -13.82 8.60 -1.68
CA LYS A 86 -12.81 8.49 -2.74
C LYS A 86 -11.38 8.49 -2.23
N ALA A 87 -10.94 9.57 -1.58
CA ALA A 87 -9.54 9.70 -1.19
C ALA A 87 -9.32 9.11 0.20
N CYS A 88 -8.21 8.41 0.43
CA CYS A 88 -7.78 8.12 1.80
C CYS A 88 -7.53 9.43 2.55
N VAL A 89 -7.90 9.51 3.84
CA VAL A 89 -7.73 10.73 4.66
C VAL A 89 -6.27 11.18 4.81
N PHE A 90 -5.31 10.30 4.52
CA PHE A 90 -3.87 10.61 4.57
C PHE A 90 -3.28 11.03 3.22
N VAL A 91 -4.12 11.31 2.22
CA VAL A 91 -3.65 11.78 0.92
C VAL A 91 -3.17 13.23 0.99
N VAL A 92 -2.05 13.46 0.31
CA VAL A 92 -1.48 14.78 0.04
C VAL A 92 -1.38 14.93 -1.46
N PHE A 93 -1.96 15.99 -2.01
CA PHE A 93 -1.87 16.30 -3.44
C PHE A 93 -0.69 17.21 -3.70
N GLU A 94 0.25 16.74 -4.52
CA GLU A 94 1.39 17.52 -4.99
C GLU A 94 1.36 17.55 -6.51
N ASN A 95 1.15 18.72 -7.12
CA ASN A 95 1.03 18.87 -8.58
C ASN A 95 0.04 17.86 -9.19
N GLU A 96 -1.16 17.76 -8.58
CA GLU A 96 -2.23 16.82 -8.97
C GLU A 96 -1.93 15.32 -8.76
N ILE A 97 -0.78 14.97 -8.17
CA ILE A 97 -0.43 13.59 -7.85
C ILE A 97 -0.80 13.32 -6.39
N ALA A 98 -1.64 12.32 -6.17
CA ALA A 98 -1.95 11.85 -4.83
C ALA A 98 -0.77 11.04 -4.26
N THR A 99 -0.26 11.48 -3.13
CA THR A 99 0.81 10.81 -2.36
C THR A 99 0.34 10.56 -0.93
N CYS A 100 1.04 9.68 -0.20
CA CYS A 100 0.71 9.38 1.20
C CYS A 100 1.51 10.29 2.15
N ALA A 101 0.83 10.92 3.11
CA ALA A 101 1.46 11.77 4.12
C ALA A 101 2.51 11.01 4.97
N PHE A 102 2.25 9.75 5.32
CA PHE A 102 3.19 8.90 6.05
C PHE A 102 4.44 8.60 5.23
N GLU A 103 4.26 8.17 3.98
CA GLU A 103 5.38 7.90 3.08
C GLU A 103 6.27 9.14 2.94
N LYS A 104 5.65 10.30 2.75
CA LYS A 104 6.34 11.58 2.63
C LYS A 104 7.15 11.93 3.88
N ALA A 105 6.56 11.75 5.07
CA ALA A 105 7.22 12.03 6.34
C ALA A 105 8.36 11.05 6.62
N PHE A 106 8.18 9.77 6.29
CA PHE A 106 9.20 8.74 6.41
C PHE A 106 10.40 9.01 5.50
N LEU A 107 10.17 9.38 4.23
CA LEU A 107 11.25 9.74 3.29
C LEU A 107 12.01 11.00 3.72
N LYS A 108 11.41 11.84 4.57
CA LYS A 108 12.04 13.00 5.21
C LYS A 108 12.64 12.69 6.59
N SER A 109 12.61 11.42 7.02
CA SER A 109 13.06 10.98 8.34
C SER A 109 12.35 11.67 9.52
N GLU A 110 11.13 12.19 9.30
CA GLU A 110 10.32 12.81 10.35
C GLU A 110 9.61 11.77 11.22
N ILE A 111 9.40 10.56 10.69
CA ILE A 111 8.83 9.40 11.37
C ILE A 111 9.60 8.13 11.00
N GLN A 112 9.58 7.13 11.88
CA GLN A 112 10.24 5.83 11.65
C GLN A 112 9.32 4.81 10.98
N TRP A 113 8.01 4.97 11.09
CA TRP A 113 7.04 4.11 10.44
C TRP A 113 6.65 4.66 9.06
N ARG A 114 6.75 3.82 8.02
CA ARG A 114 6.65 4.28 6.62
C ARG A 114 5.23 4.58 6.16
N LYS A 115 4.36 3.57 6.16
CA LYS A 115 2.95 3.60 5.74
C LYS A 115 2.32 2.23 6.00
N PRO A 116 0.99 2.08 5.93
CA PRO A 116 0.35 0.78 6.08
C PRO A 116 0.91 -0.29 5.13
N ILE A 117 1.06 -1.52 5.62
CA ILE A 117 1.69 -2.62 4.88
C ILE A 117 0.88 -2.96 3.65
N SER A 118 -0.45 -2.90 3.73
CA SER A 118 -1.37 -3.10 2.61
C SER A 118 -1.17 -2.07 1.49
N CYS A 119 -0.82 -0.82 1.84
CA CYS A 119 -0.47 0.24 0.90
C CYS A 119 0.94 0.08 0.34
N HIS A 120 1.84 -0.56 1.08
CA HIS A 120 3.21 -0.79 0.65
C HIS A 120 3.33 -2.00 -0.28
N LEU A 121 2.54 -3.03 -0.03
CA LEU A 121 2.50 -4.25 -0.83
C LEU A 121 1.77 -4.08 -2.15
N PHE A 122 0.93 -3.04 -2.33
CA PHE A 122 0.22 -2.82 -3.58
C PHE A 122 1.21 -2.74 -4.77
N PRO A 123 1.02 -3.54 -5.84
CA PRO A 123 -0.25 -4.18 -6.23
C PRO A 123 -0.48 -5.62 -5.74
N ILE A 124 0.34 -6.17 -4.86
CA ILE A 124 0.04 -7.43 -4.17
C ILE A 124 -0.97 -7.19 -3.03
N ARG A 125 -1.99 -8.06 -2.96
CA ARG A 125 -2.97 -8.13 -1.88
C ARG A 125 -2.85 -9.45 -1.13
N VAL A 126 -3.08 -9.38 0.17
CA VAL A 126 -3.12 -10.54 1.08
C VAL A 126 -4.59 -10.88 1.34
N SER A 127 -4.96 -12.16 1.32
CA SER A 127 -6.29 -12.57 1.78
C SER A 127 -6.43 -12.33 3.29
N LYS A 128 -7.65 -12.01 3.72
CA LYS A 128 -7.96 -11.78 5.14
C LYS A 128 -8.19 -13.08 5.92
N GLU A 129 -8.53 -14.16 5.21
CA GLU A 129 -8.95 -15.43 5.80
C GLU A 129 -8.15 -16.61 5.24
N PRO A 130 -8.00 -17.71 6.01
CA PRO A 130 -7.42 -18.96 5.53
C PRO A 130 -8.22 -19.61 4.39
N PRO A 131 -7.56 -20.29 3.43
CA PRO A 131 -6.10 -20.36 3.27
C PRO A 131 -5.54 -18.99 2.87
N TYR A 132 -4.51 -18.53 3.57
CA TYR A 132 -3.91 -17.23 3.29
C TYR A 132 -3.29 -17.24 1.88
N SER A 133 -3.49 -16.17 1.12
CA SER A 133 -2.96 -16.09 -0.24
C SER A 133 -2.44 -14.69 -0.59
N LEU A 134 -1.41 -14.66 -1.45
CA LEU A 134 -0.90 -13.48 -2.12
C LEU A 134 -1.42 -13.47 -3.54
N ARG A 135 -2.11 -12.39 -3.93
CA ARG A 135 -2.62 -12.18 -5.28
C ARG A 135 -2.13 -10.86 -5.84
N PHE A 136 -1.80 -10.86 -7.13
CA PHE A 136 -1.58 -9.62 -7.86
C PHE A 136 -2.92 -8.99 -8.24
N GLU A 137 -3.13 -7.72 -7.88
CA GLU A 137 -4.34 -6.96 -8.18
C GLU A 137 -3.97 -5.76 -9.05
N SER A 138 -4.42 -5.77 -10.31
CA SER A 138 -4.28 -4.62 -11.20
C SER A 138 -5.63 -3.90 -11.34
N ILE A 139 -5.57 -2.57 -11.30
CA ILE A 139 -6.68 -1.68 -11.66
C ILE A 139 -6.36 -1.02 -13.01
N GLY A 140 -7.34 -0.40 -13.67
CA GLY A 140 -7.14 0.20 -14.99
C GLY A 140 -6.00 1.23 -15.01
N GLU A 141 -5.86 2.00 -13.94
CA GLU A 141 -4.83 3.03 -13.76
C GLU A 141 -3.42 2.45 -13.54
N CYS A 142 -3.29 1.14 -13.34
CA CYS A 142 -2.00 0.45 -13.28
C CYS A 142 -1.42 0.14 -14.67
N GLN A 143 -2.17 0.35 -15.76
CA GLN A 143 -1.69 0.06 -17.11
C GLN A 143 -0.33 0.73 -17.45
N PRO A 144 -0.09 2.01 -17.13
CA PRO A 144 1.23 2.62 -17.27
C PRO A 144 2.36 1.88 -16.56
N ALA A 145 2.08 1.32 -15.38
CA ALA A 145 3.05 0.62 -14.56
C ALA A 145 3.38 -0.77 -15.10
N LEU A 146 2.39 -1.44 -15.70
CA LEU A 146 2.57 -2.71 -16.42
C LEU A 146 3.41 -2.51 -17.69
N GLU A 147 3.09 -1.49 -18.50
CA GLU A 147 3.85 -1.13 -19.70
C GLU A 147 5.32 -0.83 -19.37
N ARG A 148 5.53 0.01 -18.34
CA ARG A 148 6.86 0.38 -17.89
C ARG A 148 7.62 -0.84 -17.35
N GLY A 149 6.97 -1.64 -16.50
CA GLY A 149 7.56 -2.86 -15.95
C GLY A 149 7.96 -3.85 -17.03
N GLY A 150 7.12 -4.05 -18.05
CA GLY A 150 7.43 -4.91 -19.19
C GLY A 150 8.61 -4.39 -20.01
N ARG A 151 8.65 -3.09 -20.31
CA ARG A 151 9.74 -2.45 -21.07
C ARG A 151 11.08 -2.50 -20.33
N GLU A 152 11.07 -2.23 -19.02
CA GLU A 152 12.26 -2.25 -18.17
C GLU A 152 12.59 -3.66 -17.65
N ASN A 153 11.75 -4.65 -17.96
CA ASN A 153 11.82 -6.03 -17.51
C ASN A 153 11.99 -6.14 -15.97
N ILE A 154 11.21 -5.37 -15.21
CA ILE A 154 11.23 -5.37 -13.75
C ILE A 154 10.18 -6.36 -13.23
N PRO A 155 10.57 -7.51 -12.62
CA PRO A 155 9.62 -8.44 -12.04
C PRO A 155 8.85 -7.80 -10.89
N LEU A 156 7.54 -8.08 -10.79
CA LEU A 156 6.67 -7.53 -9.75
C LEU A 156 7.21 -7.82 -8.35
N TRP A 157 7.62 -9.05 -8.08
CA TRP A 157 8.15 -9.48 -6.79
C TRP A 157 9.44 -8.73 -6.42
N LYS A 158 10.26 -8.38 -7.42
CA LYS A 158 11.50 -7.61 -7.23
C LYS A 158 11.21 -6.14 -6.97
N PHE A 159 10.24 -5.55 -7.67
CA PHE A 159 9.75 -4.19 -7.39
C PHE A 159 9.24 -4.06 -5.95
N LEU A 160 8.60 -5.11 -5.42
CA LEU A 160 8.06 -5.15 -4.06
C LEU A 160 9.04 -5.69 -3.00
N GLU A 161 10.32 -5.87 -3.31
CA GLU A 161 11.32 -6.45 -2.39
C GLU A 161 11.30 -5.81 -1.00
N THR A 162 11.36 -4.47 -0.93
CA THR A 162 11.32 -3.75 0.35
C THR A 162 10.01 -3.96 1.09
N ALA A 163 8.87 -4.00 0.38
CA ALA A 163 7.56 -4.14 0.99
C ALA A 163 7.34 -5.57 1.52
N LEU A 164 7.71 -6.58 0.73
CA LEU A 164 7.61 -8.00 1.07
C LEU A 164 8.57 -8.36 2.20
N THR A 165 9.80 -7.84 2.18
CA THR A 165 10.76 -8.02 3.27
C THR A 165 10.26 -7.38 4.56
N ARG A 166 9.64 -6.19 4.50
CA ARG A 166 9.04 -5.55 5.68
C ARG A 166 7.85 -6.37 6.23
N ALA A 167 7.07 -6.99 5.35
CA ALA A 167 5.89 -7.76 5.68
C ALA A 167 6.20 -9.12 6.31
N TYR A 168 7.15 -9.86 5.72
CA TYR A 168 7.40 -11.27 6.00
C TYR A 168 8.81 -11.57 6.53
N GLY A 169 9.72 -10.59 6.50
CA GLY A 169 11.10 -10.75 6.89
C GLY A 169 12.02 -11.20 5.76
N GLN A 170 13.32 -11.06 6.00
CA GLN A 170 14.38 -11.33 5.01
C GLN A 170 14.45 -12.81 4.60
N ALA A 171 14.34 -13.73 5.58
CA ALA A 171 14.42 -15.16 5.32
C ALA A 171 13.28 -15.63 4.41
N TRP A 172 12.06 -15.21 4.73
CA TRP A 172 10.88 -15.52 3.90
C TRP A 172 11.02 -14.93 2.49
N PHE A 173 11.47 -13.68 2.36
CA PHE A 173 11.64 -13.06 1.04
C PHE A 173 12.66 -13.80 0.18
N ALA A 174 13.73 -14.33 0.77
CA ALA A 174 14.71 -15.14 0.04
C ALA A 174 14.08 -16.41 -0.56
N GLU A 175 13.34 -17.17 0.24
CA GLU A 175 12.61 -18.36 -0.23
C GLU A 175 11.57 -18.01 -1.30
N PHE A 176 10.83 -16.92 -1.09
CA PHE A 176 9.84 -16.42 -2.04
C PHE A 176 10.47 -15.98 -3.37
N ALA A 177 11.64 -15.36 -3.33
CA ALA A 177 12.39 -14.96 -4.53
C ALA A 177 12.87 -16.19 -5.32
N GLU A 178 13.37 -17.23 -4.65
CA GLU A 178 13.73 -18.50 -5.30
C GLU A 178 12.50 -19.19 -5.95
N TYR A 179 11.37 -19.19 -5.25
CA TYR A 179 10.10 -19.65 -5.82
C TYR A 179 9.73 -18.86 -7.09
N CYS A 180 9.83 -17.53 -7.04
CA CYS A 180 9.49 -16.70 -8.20
C CYS A 180 10.44 -16.92 -9.38
N LEU A 181 11.75 -17.09 -9.14
CA LEU A 181 12.75 -17.36 -10.19
C LEU A 181 12.52 -18.70 -10.89
N SER A 182 11.97 -19.70 -10.19
CA SER A 182 11.66 -21.01 -10.78
C SER A 182 10.32 -21.06 -11.54
N HIS A 183 9.53 -19.98 -11.50
CA HIS A 183 8.17 -19.92 -12.06
C HIS A 183 7.95 -18.70 -12.98
N GLU A 184 9.03 -18.02 -13.39
CA GLU A 184 9.04 -16.83 -14.25
C GLU A 184 8.62 -17.11 -15.70
#